data_AF-A0A7S3JU91-F1
#
_entry.id   AF-A0A7S3JU91-F1
#
_cell.length_a   1.000
_cell.length_b   1.000
_cell.length_c   1.000
_cell.angle_alpha   90.00
_cell.angle_beta   90.00
_cell.angle_gamma   90.00
#
_symmetry.space_group_name_H-M   'P 1'
#
loop_
_entity.id
_entity.type
_entity.pdbx_description
1 polymer ?
#
loop_
_entity_poly.entity_id
_entity_poly.type
_entity_poly.pdbx_seq_one_letter_code
_entity_poly.pdbx_strand_id
1 'polypeptide(L)'
;KKFNHTRKECAYLMMMNIQIFSFLLILKEVVSFGHITETETIATGFVPYYTYEGELQVDGTVYISTSETTQSGLYSLEGTDPQCESGADLSIANSCGVHIHAGNSCTDDALGHYYMDPITEDPWTTISYTADSNGSTSGSFQVNTGGSESDILGLAFVIHAFDGSRIACAIIQ
;
A
#
# COMPACT_ATOMS: atom_id res chain seq x y z
N LYS A 1 55.57 37.77 18.47
CA LYS A 1 54.72 38.99 18.59
C LYS A 1 53.29 38.58 18.31
N LYS A 2 52.43 38.60 19.34
CA LYS A 2 51.00 38.24 19.27
C LYS A 2 50.24 39.38 18.58
N PHE A 3 49.41 39.05 17.58
CA PHE A 3 48.43 39.99 17.02
C PHE A 3 47.07 39.76 17.69
N ASN A 4 46.51 40.86 18.20
CA ASN A 4 45.17 41.00 18.76
C ASN A 4 44.13 40.95 17.64
N HIS A 5 43.15 40.03 17.70
CA HIS A 5 41.88 40.22 17.02
C HIS A 5 40.91 40.98 17.93
N THR A 6 40.22 41.96 17.36
CA THR A 6 39.33 42.93 18.01
C THR A 6 37.96 42.33 18.35
N ARG A 7 37.38 42.79 19.47
CA ARG A 7 36.18 42.24 20.15
C ARG A 7 34.87 42.19 19.36
N LYS A 8 34.82 42.70 18.11
CA LYS A 8 33.57 42.71 17.31
C LYS A 8 33.27 41.37 16.64
N GLU A 9 34.30 40.56 16.36
CA GLU A 9 34.10 39.22 15.77
C GLU A 9 33.65 38.17 16.80
N CYS A 10 33.94 38.38 18.09
CA CYS A 10 33.50 37.47 19.15
C CYS A 10 31.99 37.55 19.45
N ALA A 11 31.34 38.68 19.17
CA ALA A 11 29.91 38.85 19.45
C ALA A 11 29.02 38.06 18.47
N TYR A 12 29.45 37.93 17.22
CA TYR A 12 28.71 37.18 16.18
C TYR A 12 28.77 35.66 16.42
N LEU A 13 29.92 35.14 16.87
CA LEU A 13 30.07 33.73 17.27
C LEU A 13 29.33 33.36 18.58
N MET A 14 29.06 34.33 19.46
CA MET A 14 28.29 34.06 20.69
C MET A 14 26.78 34.00 20.44
N MET A 15 26.23 34.75 19.48
CA MET A 15 24.79 34.72 19.18
C MET A 15 24.38 33.46 18.39
N MET A 16 25.24 32.93 17.52
CA MET A 16 24.99 31.65 16.83
C MET A 16 25.01 30.43 17.77
N ASN A 17 25.66 30.51 18.93
CA ASN A 17 25.69 29.41 19.89
C ASN A 17 24.44 29.34 20.78
N ILE A 18 23.70 30.43 20.99
CA ILE A 18 22.51 30.42 21.85
C ILE A 18 21.30 29.80 21.13
N GLN A 19 21.20 29.91 19.80
CA GLN A 19 20.14 29.23 19.03
C GLN A 19 20.36 27.72 18.86
N ILE A 20 21.60 27.24 18.99
CA ILE A 20 21.90 25.80 18.90
C ILE A 20 21.61 25.09 20.23
N PHE A 21 21.78 25.76 21.37
CA PHE A 21 21.51 25.16 22.69
C PHE A 21 20.03 24.99 23.02
N SER A 22 19.11 25.74 22.38
CA SER A 22 17.67 25.51 22.51
C SER A 22 17.13 24.38 21.63
N PHE A 23 17.92 23.88 20.67
CA PHE A 23 17.57 22.72 19.85
C PHE A 23 18.11 21.41 20.44
N LEU A 24 19.23 21.47 21.19
CA LEU A 24 19.85 20.29 21.78
C LEU A 24 19.17 19.78 23.07
N LEU A 25 18.27 20.57 23.66
CA LEU A 25 17.49 20.16 24.84
C LEU A 25 16.16 19.47 24.48
N ILE A 26 15.69 19.55 23.23
CA ILE A 26 14.48 18.83 22.78
C ILE A 26 14.81 17.37 22.38
N LEU A 27 16.08 17.04 22.17
CA LEU A 27 16.53 15.70 21.78
C LEU A 27 16.94 14.79 22.94
N LYS A 28 16.87 15.25 24.20
CA LYS A 28 17.19 14.42 25.38
C LYS A 28 15.99 13.99 26.22
N GLU A 29 14.79 14.49 25.91
CA GLU A 29 13.54 14.06 26.56
C GLU A 29 12.56 13.33 25.64
N VAL A 30 12.95 12.99 24.41
CA VAL A 30 12.31 11.84 23.74
C VAL A 30 13.02 10.59 24.22
N VAL A 31 12.60 10.23 25.43
CA VAL A 31 12.54 8.89 26.01
C VAL A 31 12.76 7.79 24.98
N SER A 32 13.48 6.76 25.40
CA SER A 32 13.35 5.36 24.98
C SER A 32 11.91 4.96 24.60
N PHE A 33 11.45 5.37 23.43
CA PHE A 33 10.35 4.73 22.74
C PHE A 33 11.00 3.62 21.95
N GLY A 34 10.60 2.38 22.25
CA GLY A 34 10.91 1.25 21.39
C GLY A 34 10.69 1.64 19.94
N HIS A 35 11.48 1.04 19.05
CA HIS A 35 11.25 1.09 17.61
C HIS A 35 9.74 0.97 17.35
N ILE A 36 9.09 2.11 17.06
CA ILE A 36 7.74 2.12 16.52
C ILE A 36 7.92 1.55 15.12
N THR A 37 7.77 0.24 15.01
CA THR A 37 7.37 -0.35 13.74
C THR A 37 6.01 0.25 13.47
N GLU A 38 5.95 1.28 12.64
CA GLU A 38 4.72 1.59 11.93
C GLU A 38 4.33 0.29 11.23
N THR A 39 3.27 -0.36 11.70
CA THR A 39 2.78 -1.58 11.07
C THR A 39 2.33 -1.19 9.68
N GLU A 40 3.09 -1.62 8.68
CA GLU A 40 2.75 -1.38 7.29
C GLU A 40 1.46 -2.11 6.96
N THR A 41 0.44 -1.39 6.47
CA THR A 41 -0.79 -2.02 5.99
C THR A 41 -0.47 -2.88 4.77
N ILE A 42 -0.70 -4.18 4.88
CA ILE A 42 -0.16 -5.18 3.94
C ILE A 42 -1.16 -6.30 3.64
N ALA A 43 -1.22 -6.74 2.39
CA ALA A 43 -1.83 -8.01 2.01
C ALA A 43 -0.74 -8.98 1.53
N THR A 44 -0.60 -10.10 2.22
CA THR A 44 0.37 -11.17 1.90
C THR A 44 -0.17 -12.51 2.38
N GLY A 45 0.53 -13.61 2.09
CA GLY A 45 0.06 -14.96 2.39
C GLY A 45 -1.19 -15.29 1.58
N PHE A 46 -1.17 -14.95 0.28
CA PHE A 46 -2.26 -15.22 -0.63
C PHE A 46 -2.60 -16.71 -0.65
N VAL A 47 -3.89 -17.00 -0.59
CA VAL A 47 -4.46 -18.34 -0.75
C VAL A 47 -5.36 -18.35 -1.97
N PRO A 48 -5.61 -19.52 -2.60
CA PRO A 48 -6.64 -19.63 -3.61
C PRO A 48 -7.96 -19.05 -3.11
N TYR A 49 -8.67 -18.30 -3.95
CA TYR A 49 -10.02 -17.85 -3.60
C TYR A 49 -10.92 -19.07 -3.34
N TYR A 50 -11.85 -19.01 -2.38
CA TYR A 50 -12.55 -20.21 -1.87
C TYR A 50 -13.35 -21.02 -2.92
N THR A 51 -13.70 -20.42 -4.06
CA THR A 51 -14.36 -21.10 -5.19
C THR A 51 -13.45 -21.37 -6.38
N TYR A 52 -12.16 -21.05 -6.27
CA TYR A 52 -11.20 -21.22 -7.35
C TYR A 52 -10.66 -22.65 -7.35
N GLU A 53 -10.97 -23.38 -8.41
CA GLU A 53 -10.58 -24.79 -8.61
C GLU A 53 -9.47 -24.94 -9.67
N GLY A 54 -8.86 -23.82 -10.09
CA GLY A 54 -7.79 -23.82 -11.08
C GLY A 54 -6.40 -24.00 -10.46
N GLU A 55 -5.38 -23.95 -11.32
CA GLU A 55 -4.00 -24.27 -10.95
C GLU A 55 -3.12 -23.04 -10.63
N LEU A 56 -3.64 -21.82 -10.83
CA LEU A 56 -2.88 -20.60 -10.52
C LEU A 56 -2.66 -20.50 -9.00
N GLN A 57 -1.44 -20.17 -8.61
CA GLN A 57 -1.02 -20.06 -7.22
C GLN A 57 -0.36 -18.71 -7.03
N VAL A 58 -1.17 -17.69 -6.75
CA VAL A 58 -0.65 -16.34 -6.55
C VAL A 58 0.06 -16.27 -5.21
N ASP A 59 1.28 -15.72 -5.21
CA ASP A 59 2.02 -15.35 -4.01
C ASP A 59 2.64 -13.96 -4.17
N GLY A 60 3.07 -13.38 -3.05
CA GLY A 60 3.75 -12.10 -3.01
C GLY A 60 3.17 -11.14 -1.99
N THR A 61 3.27 -9.86 -2.30
CA THR A 61 2.97 -8.78 -1.35
C THR A 61 2.31 -7.60 -2.04
N VAL A 62 1.32 -7.04 -1.37
CA VAL A 62 0.76 -5.73 -1.66
C VAL A 62 0.92 -4.86 -0.42
N TYR A 63 1.70 -3.79 -0.52
CA TYR A 63 1.75 -2.73 0.48
C TYR A 63 0.69 -1.69 0.15
N ILE A 64 -0.05 -1.23 1.14
CA ILE A 64 -1.12 -0.24 0.97
C ILE A 64 -0.85 0.92 1.91
N SER A 65 -0.96 2.13 1.39
CA SER A 65 -0.96 3.36 2.17
C SER A 65 -2.27 4.08 1.94
N THR A 66 -2.82 4.71 2.98
CA THR A 66 -4.05 5.50 2.85
C THR A 66 -3.77 6.96 3.16
N SER A 67 -4.10 7.84 2.22
CA SER A 67 -4.11 9.29 2.43
C SER A 67 -5.56 9.77 2.38
N GLU A 68 -6.08 10.25 3.51
CA GLU A 68 -7.49 10.56 3.69
C GLU A 68 -8.38 9.35 3.34
N THR A 69 -8.94 9.32 2.14
CA THR A 69 -9.81 8.23 1.65
C THR A 69 -9.25 7.52 0.40
N THR A 70 -7.99 7.82 0.05
CA THR A 70 -7.34 7.29 -1.14
C THR A 70 -6.31 6.23 -0.77
N GLN A 71 -6.53 5.00 -1.24
CA GLN A 71 -5.61 3.89 -1.12
C GLN A 71 -4.62 3.94 -2.28
N SER A 72 -3.33 3.95 -1.94
CA SER A 72 -2.23 3.79 -2.88
C SER A 72 -1.51 2.49 -2.58
N GLY A 73 -1.46 1.58 -3.55
CA GLY A 73 -0.84 0.27 -3.39
C GLY A 73 0.42 0.13 -4.22
N LEU A 74 1.40 -0.62 -3.69
CA LEU A 74 2.55 -1.15 -4.40
C LEU A 74 2.49 -2.67 -4.30
N TYR A 75 2.48 -3.36 -5.44
CA TYR A 75 2.40 -4.81 -5.48
C TYR A 75 3.57 -5.44 -6.22
N SER A 76 3.94 -6.64 -5.77
CA SER A 76 4.85 -7.56 -6.44
C SER A 76 4.27 -8.96 -6.25
N LEU A 77 3.82 -9.58 -7.33
CA LEU A 77 3.09 -10.84 -7.34
C LEU A 77 3.69 -11.79 -8.37
N GLU A 78 3.64 -13.08 -8.05
CA GLU A 78 3.97 -14.18 -8.97
C GLU A 78 2.79 -15.16 -9.04
N GLY A 79 2.77 -16.03 -10.05
CA GLY A 79 1.73 -17.04 -10.21
C GLY A 79 0.35 -16.49 -10.58
N THR A 80 0.30 -15.25 -11.07
CA THR A 80 -0.90 -14.64 -11.66
C THR A 80 -1.19 -15.21 -13.06
N ASP A 81 -2.35 -14.92 -13.65
CA ASP A 81 -2.73 -15.45 -14.98
C ASP A 81 -1.81 -14.89 -16.09
N PRO A 82 -1.01 -15.73 -16.79
CA PRO A 82 -0.14 -15.28 -17.88
C PRO A 82 -0.90 -14.70 -19.08
N GLN A 83 -2.20 -14.95 -19.23
CA GLN A 83 -3.01 -14.30 -20.27
C GLN A 83 -3.12 -12.79 -20.07
N CYS A 84 -2.81 -12.28 -18.87
CA CYS A 84 -2.68 -10.85 -18.59
C CYS A 84 -1.40 -10.21 -19.14
N GLU A 85 -0.61 -10.91 -19.96
CA GLU A 85 0.64 -10.39 -20.57
C GLU A 85 0.39 -9.14 -21.43
N SER A 86 -0.76 -9.07 -22.10
CA SER A 86 -1.17 -7.89 -22.88
C SER A 86 -2.05 -6.91 -22.10
N GLY A 87 -2.13 -7.09 -20.78
CA GLY A 87 -3.05 -6.36 -19.90
C GLY A 87 -4.48 -6.91 -19.94
N ALA A 88 -5.37 -6.20 -19.25
CA ALA A 88 -6.78 -6.54 -19.12
C ALA A 88 -7.55 -6.44 -20.43
N ASP A 89 -8.52 -7.34 -20.63
CA ASP A 89 -9.57 -7.18 -21.64
C ASP A 89 -10.66 -6.26 -21.11
N LEU A 90 -10.79 -5.07 -21.68
CA LEU A 90 -11.77 -4.06 -21.27
C LEU A 90 -13.23 -4.46 -21.49
N SER A 91 -13.49 -5.54 -22.24
CA SER A 91 -14.83 -6.10 -22.43
C SER A 91 -15.21 -7.14 -21.37
N ILE A 92 -14.25 -7.58 -20.56
CA ILE A 92 -14.45 -8.56 -19.49
C ILE A 92 -14.32 -7.85 -18.14
N ALA A 93 -15.39 -7.86 -17.37
CA ALA A 93 -15.37 -7.26 -16.03
C ALA A 93 -14.28 -7.92 -15.16
N ASN A 94 -13.52 -7.09 -14.47
CA ASN A 94 -12.44 -7.50 -13.55
C ASN A 94 -11.26 -8.24 -14.19
N SER A 95 -11.13 -8.22 -15.52
CA SER A 95 -9.99 -8.84 -16.20
C SER A 95 -8.68 -8.32 -15.61
N CYS A 96 -7.84 -9.23 -15.10
CA CYS A 96 -6.55 -8.92 -14.49
C CYS A 96 -6.65 -7.90 -13.33
N GLY A 97 -7.75 -7.90 -12.56
CA GLY A 97 -7.98 -6.99 -11.45
C GLY A 97 -7.12 -7.25 -10.20
N VAL A 98 -6.78 -6.17 -9.47
CA VAL A 98 -6.16 -6.19 -8.13
C VAL A 98 -6.96 -5.27 -7.20
N HIS A 99 -7.84 -5.85 -6.37
CA HIS A 99 -8.92 -5.08 -5.72
C HIS A 99 -9.01 -5.33 -4.22
N ILE A 100 -9.43 -4.30 -3.47
CA ILE A 100 -9.94 -4.50 -2.11
C ILE A 100 -11.43 -4.81 -2.21
N HIS A 101 -11.87 -5.83 -1.48
CA HIS A 101 -13.24 -6.32 -1.43
C HIS A 101 -13.89 -5.99 -0.09
N ALA A 102 -15.22 -5.85 -0.08
CA ALA A 102 -15.96 -5.44 1.13
C ALA A 102 -16.09 -6.54 2.19
N GLY A 103 -15.86 -7.80 1.82
CA GLY A 103 -15.80 -8.93 2.74
C GLY A 103 -14.44 -9.06 3.41
N ASN A 104 -14.42 -9.82 4.51
CA ASN A 104 -13.27 -9.98 5.41
C ASN A 104 -12.84 -11.45 5.55
N SER A 105 -13.18 -12.29 4.57
CA SER A 105 -12.88 -13.72 4.55
C SER A 105 -12.32 -14.12 3.20
N CYS A 106 -11.29 -14.95 3.21
CA CYS A 106 -10.78 -15.66 2.04
C CYS A 106 -11.33 -17.09 1.94
N THR A 107 -12.03 -17.57 2.97
CA THR A 107 -12.64 -18.91 3.01
C THR A 107 -14.13 -18.89 2.70
N ASP A 108 -14.72 -17.70 2.54
CA ASP A 108 -16.11 -17.45 2.19
C ASP A 108 -16.17 -16.30 1.17
N ASP A 109 -17.37 -15.88 0.78
CA ASP A 109 -17.54 -14.78 -0.17
C ASP A 109 -16.96 -13.46 0.36
N ALA A 110 -15.94 -12.95 -0.34
CA ALA A 110 -15.37 -11.63 -0.13
C ALA A 110 -16.31 -10.50 -0.57
N LEU A 111 -17.53 -10.78 -1.05
CA LEU A 111 -18.50 -9.80 -1.50
C LEU A 111 -18.01 -9.02 -2.75
N GLY A 112 -18.59 -7.86 -3.02
CA GLY A 112 -18.18 -6.96 -4.10
C GLY A 112 -16.95 -6.13 -3.75
N HIS A 113 -16.55 -5.23 -4.66
CA HIS A 113 -15.46 -4.31 -4.41
C HIS A 113 -15.77 -3.36 -3.25
N TYR A 114 -14.73 -2.99 -2.50
CA TYR A 114 -14.86 -2.10 -1.36
C TYR A 114 -14.86 -0.64 -1.80
N TYR A 115 -15.96 0.06 -1.56
CA TYR A 115 -16.02 1.52 -1.57
C TYR A 115 -17.22 1.96 -0.73
N MET A 116 -17.20 3.19 -0.24
CA MET A 116 -18.22 3.75 0.64
C MET A 116 -18.49 5.22 0.33
N ASP A 117 -19.58 5.75 0.89
CA ASP A 117 -19.95 7.16 0.76
C ASP A 117 -18.75 8.08 1.04
N PRO A 118 -18.47 9.08 0.19
CA PRO A 118 -19.35 9.61 -0.86
C PRO A 118 -19.16 8.96 -2.25
N ILE A 119 -18.41 7.86 -2.37
CA ILE A 119 -18.16 7.20 -3.65
C ILE A 119 -19.40 6.39 -4.05
N THR A 120 -20.04 6.76 -5.17
CA THR A 120 -21.29 6.13 -5.64
C THR A 120 -21.10 5.23 -6.86
N GLU A 121 -19.99 5.38 -7.57
CA GLU A 121 -19.61 4.55 -8.72
C GLU A 121 -18.40 3.72 -8.35
N ASP A 122 -18.35 2.47 -8.82
CA ASP A 122 -17.29 1.53 -8.49
C ASP A 122 -15.92 2.04 -9.00
N PRO A 123 -15.01 2.44 -8.09
CA PRO A 123 -13.75 3.06 -8.47
C PRO A 123 -12.69 2.02 -8.93
N TRP A 124 -12.97 0.72 -8.78
CA TRP A 124 -12.03 -0.36 -9.09
C TRP A 124 -12.06 -0.82 -10.55
N THR A 125 -13.06 -0.39 -11.32
CA THR A 125 -13.29 -0.83 -12.71
C THR A 125 -12.13 -0.57 -13.67
N THR A 126 -11.21 0.33 -13.32
CA THR A 126 -10.00 0.65 -14.10
C THR A 126 -8.70 0.16 -13.47
N ILE A 127 -8.77 -0.56 -12.34
CA ILE A 127 -7.61 -1.04 -11.60
C ILE A 127 -7.30 -2.47 -12.03
N SER A 128 -6.24 -2.65 -12.81
CA SER A 128 -5.77 -3.95 -13.30
C SER A 128 -4.24 -4.01 -13.35
N TYR A 129 -3.70 -5.23 -13.41
CA TYR A 129 -2.28 -5.50 -13.61
C TYR A 129 -1.99 -5.96 -15.05
N THR A 130 -0.71 -5.90 -15.41
CA THR A 130 -0.15 -6.55 -16.60
C THR A 130 0.94 -7.49 -16.12
N ALA A 131 0.82 -8.78 -16.44
CA ALA A 131 1.84 -9.77 -16.10
C ALA A 131 2.89 -9.89 -17.21
N ASP A 132 3.96 -10.62 -16.94
CA ASP A 132 4.76 -11.21 -18.00
C ASP A 132 4.22 -12.60 -18.38
N SER A 133 4.84 -13.24 -19.37
CA SER A 133 4.48 -14.59 -19.84
C SER A 133 4.66 -15.70 -18.80
N ASN A 134 5.30 -15.43 -17.65
CA ASN A 134 5.42 -16.36 -16.53
C ASN A 134 4.39 -16.09 -15.42
N GLY A 135 3.53 -15.08 -15.57
CA GLY A 135 2.56 -14.71 -14.53
C GLY A 135 3.17 -13.87 -13.40
N SER A 136 4.35 -13.27 -13.62
CA SER A 136 4.95 -12.31 -12.69
C SER A 136 4.49 -10.90 -13.00
N THR A 137 4.16 -10.11 -11.98
CA THR A 137 3.74 -8.72 -12.15
C THR A 137 4.19 -7.85 -10.97
N SER A 138 4.51 -6.60 -11.25
CA SER A 138 4.75 -5.58 -10.24
C SER A 138 4.23 -4.25 -10.72
N GLY A 139 3.69 -3.44 -9.82
CA GLY A 139 3.12 -2.17 -10.20
C GLY A 139 2.57 -1.40 -9.02
N SER A 140 1.82 -0.36 -9.34
CA SER A 140 1.16 0.50 -8.37
C SER A 140 -0.25 0.81 -8.79
N PHE A 141 -1.13 1.03 -7.83
CA PHE A 141 -2.46 1.58 -8.06
C PHE A 141 -2.74 2.73 -7.12
N GLN A 142 -3.70 3.58 -7.50
CA GLN A 142 -4.27 4.60 -6.63
C GLN A 142 -5.77 4.64 -6.88
N VAL A 143 -6.56 4.58 -5.81
CA VAL A 143 -8.01 4.56 -5.90
C VAL A 143 -8.62 5.24 -4.68
N ASN A 144 -9.61 6.11 -4.91
CA ASN A 144 -10.36 6.72 -3.82
C ASN A 144 -11.57 5.84 -3.53
N THR A 145 -11.57 5.17 -2.37
CA THR A 145 -12.66 4.28 -1.95
C THR A 145 -13.67 4.97 -1.04
N GLY A 146 -13.38 6.19 -0.58
CA GLY A 146 -14.15 6.83 0.49
C GLY A 146 -13.79 6.33 1.90
N GLY A 147 -13.04 5.24 2.02
CA GLY A 147 -12.64 4.64 3.29
C GLY A 147 -11.26 5.07 3.78
N SER A 148 -11.11 5.16 5.10
CA SER A 148 -9.84 5.36 5.81
C SER A 148 -9.02 4.07 5.91
N GLU A 149 -7.80 4.17 6.44
CA GLU A 149 -6.94 3.01 6.69
C GLU A 149 -7.62 1.98 7.60
N SER A 150 -8.24 2.44 8.70
CA SER A 150 -8.93 1.55 9.63
C SER A 150 -10.13 0.83 9.01
N ASP A 151 -10.72 1.38 7.95
CA ASP A 151 -11.86 0.76 7.29
C ASP A 151 -11.43 -0.37 6.35
N ILE A 152 -10.18 -0.36 5.85
CA ILE A 152 -9.66 -1.42 4.96
C ILE A 152 -8.95 -2.55 5.71
N LEU A 153 -8.54 -2.32 6.96
CA LEU A 153 -7.92 -3.36 7.78
C LEU A 153 -8.89 -4.52 8.02
N GLY A 154 -8.42 -5.73 7.78
CA GLY A 154 -9.22 -6.96 7.87
C GLY A 154 -10.06 -7.27 6.63
N LEU A 155 -10.09 -6.39 5.62
CA LEU A 155 -10.77 -6.69 4.37
C LEU A 155 -9.94 -7.62 3.48
N ALA A 156 -10.63 -8.31 2.58
CA ALA A 156 -10.01 -9.17 1.58
C ALA A 156 -9.40 -8.33 0.44
N PHE A 157 -8.15 -8.62 0.10
CA PHE A 157 -7.53 -8.21 -1.15
C PHE A 157 -7.60 -9.38 -2.14
N VAL A 158 -8.26 -9.17 -3.28
CA VAL A 158 -8.52 -10.22 -4.28
C VAL A 158 -7.78 -9.94 -5.57
N ILE A 159 -7.23 -11.01 -6.15
CA ILE A 159 -6.60 -11.00 -7.47
C ILE A 159 -7.53 -11.73 -8.45
N HIS A 160 -7.71 -11.15 -9.63
CA HIS A 160 -8.52 -11.71 -10.69
C HIS A 160 -7.68 -12.22 -11.87
N ALA A 161 -8.12 -13.29 -12.53
CA ALA A 161 -7.55 -13.78 -13.78
C ALA A 161 -8.00 -12.97 -15.00
N PHE A 162 -7.50 -13.31 -16.18
CA PHE A 162 -7.83 -12.63 -17.43
C PHE A 162 -9.33 -12.73 -17.76
N ASP A 163 -9.98 -13.82 -17.39
CA ASP A 163 -11.42 -14.05 -17.57
C ASP A 163 -12.31 -13.36 -16.50
N GLY A 164 -11.69 -12.62 -15.57
CA GLY A 164 -12.37 -11.92 -14.48
C GLY A 164 -12.71 -12.80 -13.28
N SER A 165 -12.37 -14.10 -13.30
CA SER A 165 -12.55 -14.99 -12.15
C SER A 165 -11.63 -14.57 -10.99
N ARG A 166 -12.08 -14.76 -9.75
CA ARG A 166 -11.29 -14.50 -8.54
C ARG A 166 -10.37 -15.70 -8.32
N ILE A 167 -9.06 -15.48 -8.33
CA ILE A 167 -8.06 -16.56 -8.27
C ILE A 167 -7.30 -16.62 -6.96
N ALA A 168 -7.14 -15.49 -6.27
CA ALA A 168 -6.44 -15.45 -5.00
C ALA A 168 -7.02 -14.41 -4.05
N CYS A 169 -6.79 -14.62 -2.76
CA CYS A 169 -7.21 -13.74 -1.69
C CYS A 169 -6.17 -13.67 -0.57
N ALA A 170 -5.98 -12.50 -0.01
CA ALA A 170 -5.25 -12.27 1.23
C ALA A 170 -6.02 -11.29 2.12
N ILE A 171 -5.89 -11.41 3.44
CA ILE A 171 -6.48 -10.43 4.37
C ILE A 171 -5.49 -9.30 4.60
N ILE A 172 -5.97 -8.06 4.50
CA ILE A 172 -5.22 -6.84 4.78
C ILE A 172 -5.00 -6.72 6.29
N GLN A 173 -3.76 -6.51 6.72
CA GLN A 173 -3.33 -6.46 8.13
C GLN A 173 -2.49 -5.23 8.42
#